data_AF-A0A2L2TEC7-F1
#
_entry.id   AF-A0A2L2TEC7-F1
#
_cell.length_a   1.000
_cell.length_b   1.000
_cell.length_c   1.000
_cell.angle_alpha   90.00
_cell.angle_beta   90.00
_cell.angle_gamma   90.00
#
_symmetry.space_group_name_H-M   'P 1'
#
loop_
_entity.id
_entity.type
_entity.pdbx_description
1 polymer ?
#
loop_
_entity_poly.entity_id
_entity_poly.type
_entity_poly.pdbx_seq_one_letter_code
_entity_poly.pdbx_strand_id
1 'polypeptide(L)'
;MDALKPFLPEAKGVLPYYMIILSIISIGNSLQAYTTLHFSRRVYNGRFIRNPKLPSKTNNFEPEDQTNKLIPAQNDPKAADQLTPLAGRLFGTWTLITCIVRCYAAYNLHIGPVYTLAYWTYIVAFSHFASELFVFKTMTFGLPQYFPFALASTSLIWMPLVRDHYVQYN
;
A
#
# COMPACT_ATOMS: atom_id res chain seq x y z
N MET A 1 15.07 21.69 -13.89
CA MET A 1 13.76 21.61 -13.21
C MET A 1 12.62 22.10 -14.11
N ASP A 2 12.89 22.68 -15.28
CA ASP A 2 11.87 23.29 -16.14
C ASP A 2 11.05 22.31 -17.01
N ALA A 3 11.57 21.10 -17.28
CA ALA A 3 10.82 20.09 -18.04
C ALA A 3 9.67 19.45 -17.24
N LEU A 4 9.71 19.49 -15.90
CA LEU A 4 8.70 18.86 -15.03
C LEU A 4 7.63 19.85 -14.55
N LYS A 5 7.89 21.16 -14.61
CA LYS A 5 6.94 22.21 -14.18
C LYS A 5 5.54 22.08 -14.80
N PRO A 6 5.37 21.76 -16.10
CA PRO A 6 4.03 21.65 -16.70
C PRO A 6 3.18 20.52 -16.14
N PHE A 7 3.82 19.49 -15.55
CA PHE A 7 3.16 18.30 -15.01
C PHE A 7 3.05 18.33 -13.49
N LEU A 8 3.48 19.41 -12.83
CA LEU A 8 3.34 19.57 -11.39
C LEU A 8 2.11 20.45 -11.10
N PRO A 9 1.33 20.12 -10.06
CA PRO A 9 0.19 20.95 -9.70
C PRO A 9 0.66 22.36 -9.29
N GLU A 10 0.04 23.39 -9.86
CA GLU A 10 0.21 24.81 -9.46
C GLU A 10 -0.48 25.10 -8.11
N ALA A 11 -0.28 24.23 -7.14
CA ALA A 11 -1.11 24.19 -5.96
C ALA A 11 -0.43 24.86 -4.76
N LYS A 12 -1.26 25.56 -3.98
CA LYS A 12 -0.84 26.24 -2.74
C LYS A 12 -0.40 25.20 -1.72
N GLY A 13 0.86 25.21 -1.29
CA GLY A 13 1.37 24.31 -0.24
C GLY A 13 1.92 22.97 -0.74
N VAL A 14 2.21 22.05 0.19
CA VAL A 14 3.03 20.84 -0.05
C VAL A 14 2.21 19.56 -0.27
N LEU A 15 0.96 19.51 0.21
CA LEU A 15 0.10 18.33 0.14
C LEU A 15 -0.12 17.76 -1.30
N PRO A 16 -0.31 18.58 -2.34
CA PRO A 16 -0.39 18.13 -3.73
C PRO A 16 0.82 17.30 -4.16
N TYR A 17 2.03 17.78 -3.86
CA TYR A 17 3.28 17.11 -4.21
C TYR A 17 3.43 15.79 -3.45
N TYR A 18 3.03 15.78 -2.18
CA TYR A 18 2.98 14.55 -1.38
C TYR A 18 2.05 13.51 -2.01
N MET A 19 0.85 13.91 -2.45
CA MET A 19 -0.09 13.01 -3.14
C MET A 19 0.49 12.45 -4.45
N ILE A 20 1.22 13.25 -5.24
CA ILE A 20 1.90 12.79 -6.45
C ILE A 20 2.99 11.76 -6.13
N ILE A 21 3.83 12.03 -5.11
CA ILE A 21 4.86 11.08 -4.69
C ILE A 21 4.24 9.75 -4.25
N LEU A 22 3.20 9.80 -3.41
CA LEU A 22 2.49 8.60 -2.99
C LEU A 22 1.85 7.85 -4.16
N SER A 23 1.36 8.57 -5.16
CA SER A 23 0.77 7.99 -6.37
C SER A 23 1.82 7.26 -7.19
N ILE A 24 3.01 7.83 -7.39
CA ILE A 24 4.13 7.17 -8.07
C ILE A 24 4.52 5.86 -7.35
N ILE A 25 4.65 5.90 -6.02
CA ILE A 25 4.93 4.69 -5.22
C ILE A 25 3.84 3.63 -5.43
N SER A 26 2.58 4.07 -5.52
CA SER A 26 1.43 3.18 -5.67
C SER A 26 1.32 2.56 -7.06
N ILE A 27 1.71 3.29 -8.11
CA ILE A 27 1.85 2.72 -9.47
C ILE A 27 2.90 1.61 -9.45
N GLY A 28 4.08 1.88 -8.86
CA GLY A 28 5.13 0.87 -8.72
C GLY A 28 4.65 -0.36 -7.94
N ASN A 29 3.96 -0.15 -6.82
CA ASN A 29 3.38 -1.24 -6.02
C ASN A 29 2.31 -2.02 -6.78
N SER A 30 1.44 -1.35 -7.53
CA SER A 30 0.43 -1.98 -8.38
C SER A 30 1.10 -2.87 -9.43
N LEU A 31 2.02 -2.33 -10.24
CA LEU A 31 2.73 -3.10 -11.27
C LEU A 31 3.43 -4.33 -10.67
N GLN A 32 4.09 -4.14 -9.53
CA GLN A 32 4.74 -5.22 -8.81
C GLN A 32 3.75 -6.31 -8.36
N ALA A 33 2.55 -5.95 -7.89
CA ALA A 33 1.54 -6.91 -7.46
C ALA A 33 0.96 -7.75 -8.62
N TYR A 34 1.09 -7.29 -9.86
CA TYR A 34 0.74 -8.06 -11.07
C TYR A 34 1.85 -9.00 -11.53
N THR A 35 3.11 -8.72 -11.18
CA THR A 35 4.27 -9.51 -11.63
C THR A 35 4.78 -10.48 -10.57
N THR A 36 4.66 -10.14 -9.28
CA THR A 36 5.19 -10.95 -8.19
C THR A 36 4.39 -10.81 -6.90
N LEU A 37 4.26 -11.92 -6.17
CA LEU A 37 3.67 -11.94 -4.83
C LEU A 37 4.69 -11.66 -3.71
N HIS A 38 5.98 -11.55 -4.05
CA HIS A 38 7.07 -11.52 -3.08
C HIS A 38 6.86 -10.48 -1.97
N PHE A 39 6.54 -9.24 -2.32
CA PHE A 39 6.40 -8.16 -1.36
C PHE A 39 5.08 -8.21 -0.59
N SER A 40 3.97 -8.53 -1.26
CA SER A 40 2.69 -8.72 -0.58
C SER A 40 2.79 -9.85 0.45
N ARG A 41 3.54 -10.93 0.17
CA ARG A 41 3.78 -12.02 1.14
C ARG A 41 4.62 -11.58 2.34
N ARG A 42 5.48 -10.57 2.18
CA ARG A 42 6.21 -9.98 3.30
C ARG A 42 5.32 -9.13 4.20
N VAL A 43 4.28 -8.51 3.63
CA VAL A 43 3.26 -7.76 4.37
C VAL A 43 2.31 -8.73 5.09
N TYR A 44 1.76 -9.70 4.38
CA TYR A 44 0.81 -10.70 4.93
C TYR A 44 1.54 -11.96 5.41
N ASN A 45 2.37 -11.81 6.44
CA ASN A 45 3.25 -12.85 7.00
C ASN A 45 2.76 -13.43 8.35
N GLY A 46 1.52 -13.13 8.75
CA GLY A 46 0.98 -13.51 10.06
C GLY A 46 0.56 -14.97 10.18
N ARG A 47 0.08 -15.57 9.07
CA ARG A 47 -0.34 -16.99 9.03
C ARG A 47 0.64 -17.90 8.31
N PHE A 48 1.53 -17.36 7.50
CA PHE A 48 2.57 -18.11 6.81
C PHE A 48 3.89 -17.36 6.89
N ILE A 49 4.94 -18.08 7.28
CA ILE A 49 6.31 -17.56 7.30
C ILE A 49 7.14 -18.26 6.24
N ARG A 50 8.15 -17.55 5.71
CA ARG A 50 9.18 -18.17 4.88
C ARG A 50 9.80 -19.31 5.68
N ASN A 51 9.89 -20.49 5.09
CA ASN A 51 10.44 -21.66 5.74
C ASN A 51 11.91 -21.38 6.12
N PRO A 52 12.25 -21.26 7.42
CA PRO A 52 13.60 -20.91 7.85
C PRO A 52 14.60 -22.03 7.58
N LYS A 53 14.11 -23.23 7.24
CA LYS A 53 14.96 -24.38 6.86
C LYS A 53 15.43 -24.31 5.41
N LEU A 54 14.92 -23.39 4.59
CA LEU A 54 15.38 -23.24 3.22
C LEU A 54 16.69 -22.47 3.14
N PRO A 55 17.69 -22.96 2.40
CA PRO A 55 18.97 -22.26 2.24
C PRO A 55 18.83 -20.95 1.47
N SER A 56 19.84 -20.09 1.56
CA SER A 56 19.93 -18.86 0.78
C SER A 56 20.08 -19.14 -0.71
N LYS A 57 19.65 -18.19 -1.56
CA LYS A 57 19.75 -18.30 -3.02
C LYS A 57 21.19 -18.58 -3.45
N THR A 58 21.36 -19.57 -4.31
CA THR A 58 22.63 -20.00 -4.90
C THR A 58 22.43 -20.23 -6.40
N ASN A 59 23.50 -20.31 -7.21
CA ASN A 59 23.39 -20.51 -8.67
C ASN A 59 22.55 -21.72 -9.08
N ASN A 60 22.51 -22.77 -8.25
CA ASN A 60 21.75 -24.01 -8.50
C ASN A 60 20.51 -24.15 -7.62
N PHE A 61 20.20 -23.13 -6.80
CA PHE A 61 19.11 -23.19 -5.83
C PHE A 61 18.37 -21.85 -5.77
N GLU A 62 17.15 -21.83 -6.28
CA GLU A 62 16.21 -20.71 -6.16
C GLU A 62 15.19 -21.04 -5.07
N PRO A 63 15.28 -20.39 -3.89
CA PRO A 63 14.32 -20.60 -2.80
C PRO A 63 12.91 -20.19 -3.20
N GLU A 64 12.78 -19.29 -4.18
CA GLU A 64 11.50 -18.79 -4.64
C GLU A 64 10.69 -19.84 -5.43
N ASP A 65 11.36 -20.88 -5.97
CA ASP A 65 10.78 -21.96 -6.78
C ASP A 65 10.35 -23.20 -5.96
N GLN A 66 10.65 -23.21 -4.66
CA GLN A 66 10.36 -24.35 -3.80
C GLN A 66 8.88 -24.43 -3.40
N THR A 67 8.31 -25.64 -3.44
CA THR A 67 6.90 -25.88 -3.05
C THR A 67 6.66 -25.72 -1.54
N ASN A 68 7.68 -25.91 -0.72
CA ASN A 68 7.65 -25.76 0.74
C ASN A 68 8.21 -24.40 1.21
N LYS A 69 8.18 -23.39 0.33
CA LYS A 69 8.67 -22.02 0.59
C LYS A 69 7.98 -21.33 1.77
N LEU A 70 6.71 -21.64 1.98
CA LEU A 70 5.91 -21.11 3.09
C LEU A 70 5.49 -22.25 4.00
N ILE A 71 5.62 -22.05 5.30
CA ILE A 71 5.07 -22.94 6.33
C ILE A 71 4.05 -22.16 7.15
N PRO A 72 2.98 -22.81 7.67
CA PRO A 72 2.06 -22.19 8.60
C PRO A 72 2.82 -21.56 9.77
N ALA A 73 2.64 -20.27 9.97
CA ALA A 73 3.00 -19.64 11.22
C ALA A 73 2.10 -20.29 12.29
N GLN A 74 2.69 -20.67 13.44
CA GLN A 74 1.95 -21.16 14.62
C GLN A 74 1.42 -22.61 14.54
N ASN A 75 1.92 -23.45 13.61
CA ASN A 75 1.51 -24.86 13.48
C ASN A 75 -0.03 -25.05 13.35
N ASP A 76 -0.74 -24.08 12.77
CA ASP A 76 -2.18 -24.18 12.55
C ASP A 76 -2.46 -25.17 11.39
N PRO A 77 -3.04 -26.35 11.64
CA PRO A 77 -3.34 -27.34 10.61
C PRO A 77 -4.44 -26.87 9.64
N LYS A 78 -5.15 -25.78 9.95
CA LYS A 78 -6.18 -25.18 9.09
C LYS A 78 -5.69 -23.94 8.34
N ALA A 79 -4.42 -23.57 8.46
CA ALA A 79 -3.88 -22.43 7.73
C ALA A 79 -3.96 -22.69 6.21
N ALA A 80 -4.63 -21.81 5.49
CA ALA A 80 -4.72 -21.81 4.02
C ALA A 80 -4.05 -20.56 3.45
N ASP A 81 -3.23 -20.70 2.40
CA ASP A 81 -2.59 -19.54 1.75
C ASP A 81 -3.67 -18.65 1.12
N GLN A 82 -3.87 -17.47 1.70
CA GLN A 82 -4.85 -16.48 1.25
C GLN A 82 -4.28 -15.55 0.18
N LEU A 83 -2.95 -15.47 0.03
CA LEU A 83 -2.31 -14.57 -0.90
C LEU A 83 -1.96 -15.27 -2.21
N THR A 84 -3.02 -15.59 -2.96
CA THR A 84 -2.93 -16.19 -4.29
C THR A 84 -2.53 -15.15 -5.36
N PRO A 85 -2.09 -15.58 -6.56
CA PRO A 85 -1.84 -14.65 -7.68
C PRO A 85 -3.04 -13.77 -8.02
N LEU A 86 -4.27 -14.29 -7.90
CA LEU A 86 -5.49 -13.52 -8.10
C LEU A 86 -5.64 -12.45 -7.01
N ALA A 87 -5.45 -12.80 -5.73
CA ALA A 87 -5.50 -11.86 -4.62
C ALA A 87 -4.45 -10.75 -4.78
N GLY A 88 -3.23 -11.08 -5.24
CA GLY A 88 -2.20 -10.10 -5.58
C GLY A 88 -2.65 -9.09 -6.63
N ARG A 89 -3.25 -9.55 -7.74
CA ARG A 89 -3.78 -8.66 -8.79
C ARG A 89 -4.95 -7.80 -8.30
N LEU A 90 -5.83 -8.34 -7.47
CA LEU A 90 -6.92 -7.55 -6.85
C LEU A 90 -6.37 -6.45 -5.94
N PHE A 91 -5.36 -6.76 -5.12
CA PHE A 91 -4.65 -5.77 -4.30
C PHE A 91 -3.97 -4.69 -5.16
N GLY A 92 -3.33 -5.09 -6.27
CA GLY A 92 -2.76 -4.16 -7.25
C GLY A 92 -3.82 -3.25 -7.87
N THR A 93 -4.95 -3.83 -8.31
CA THR A 93 -6.08 -3.08 -8.89
C THR A 93 -6.63 -2.04 -7.90
N TRP A 94 -6.87 -2.46 -6.65
CA TRP A 94 -7.33 -1.58 -5.60
C TRP A 94 -6.33 -0.44 -5.35
N THR A 95 -5.03 -0.75 -5.28
CA THR A 95 -3.96 0.25 -5.14
C THR A 95 -3.94 1.24 -6.31
N LEU A 96 -4.16 0.76 -7.54
CA LEU A 96 -4.22 1.62 -8.72
C LEU A 96 -5.44 2.56 -8.69
N ILE A 97 -6.61 2.08 -8.25
CA ILE A 97 -7.80 2.92 -8.11
C ILE A 97 -7.53 4.04 -7.09
N THR A 98 -6.97 3.73 -5.92
CA THR A 98 -6.61 4.77 -4.93
C THR A 98 -5.56 5.74 -5.46
N CYS A 99 -4.64 5.28 -6.32
CA CYS A 99 -3.66 6.13 -6.98
C CYS A 99 -4.34 7.12 -7.93
N ILE A 100 -5.29 6.68 -8.75
CA ILE A 100 -6.03 7.55 -9.68
C ILE A 100 -6.75 8.65 -8.89
N VAL A 101 -7.42 8.28 -7.79
CA VAL A 101 -8.08 9.26 -6.90
C VAL A 101 -7.09 10.29 -6.36
N ARG A 102 -5.91 9.86 -5.89
CA ARG A 102 -4.88 10.76 -5.37
C ARG A 102 -4.26 11.66 -6.43
N CYS A 103 -3.98 11.13 -7.62
CA CYS A 103 -3.54 11.94 -8.76
C CYS A 103 -4.57 13.01 -9.08
N TYR A 104 -5.85 12.66 -9.19
CA TYR A 104 -6.90 13.62 -9.50
C TYR A 104 -7.07 14.66 -8.38
N ALA A 105 -7.03 14.22 -7.13
CA ALA A 105 -7.13 15.11 -5.97
C ALA A 105 -5.97 16.09 -5.89
N ALA A 106 -4.74 15.70 -6.25
CA ALA A 106 -3.56 16.57 -6.21
C ALA A 106 -3.75 17.88 -7.01
N TYR A 107 -4.52 17.85 -8.10
CA TYR A 107 -4.84 19.04 -8.92
C TYR A 107 -6.12 19.75 -8.48
N ASN A 108 -6.94 19.13 -7.63
CA ASN A 108 -8.30 19.57 -7.34
C ASN A 108 -8.61 19.65 -5.83
N LEU A 109 -7.59 19.86 -4.98
CA LEU A 109 -7.77 19.95 -3.52
C LEU A 109 -8.65 21.13 -3.07
N HIS A 110 -8.88 22.11 -3.95
CA HIS A 110 -9.78 23.23 -3.68
C HIS A 110 -11.27 22.83 -3.66
N ILE A 111 -11.60 21.65 -4.18
CA ILE A 111 -12.95 21.07 -4.20
C ILE A 111 -13.11 20.13 -3.00
N GLY A 112 -13.98 20.49 -2.06
CA GLY A 112 -14.23 19.79 -0.81
C GLY A 112 -14.58 18.30 -0.99
N PRO A 113 -15.52 17.93 -1.88
CA PRO A 113 -15.82 16.54 -2.16
C PRO A 113 -14.63 15.72 -2.66
N VAL A 114 -13.78 16.29 -3.52
CA VAL A 114 -12.57 15.61 -4.04
C VAL A 114 -11.54 15.42 -2.93
N TYR A 115 -11.34 16.45 -2.09
CA TYR A 115 -10.49 16.39 -0.91
C TYR A 115 -10.93 15.27 0.04
N THR A 116 -12.22 15.23 0.36
CA THR A 116 -12.83 14.22 1.24
C THR A 116 -12.72 12.83 0.63
N LEU A 117 -12.93 12.68 -0.68
CA LEU A 117 -12.78 11.39 -1.37
C LEU A 117 -11.35 10.86 -1.24
N ALA A 118 -10.34 11.70 -1.46
CA ALA A 118 -8.95 11.32 -1.26
C ALA A 118 -8.67 10.93 0.19
N TYR A 119 -9.18 11.71 1.15
CA TYR A 119 -9.06 11.41 2.58
C TYR A 119 -9.63 10.02 2.94
N TRP A 120 -10.80 9.67 2.41
CA TRP A 120 -11.41 8.36 2.61
C TRP A 120 -10.56 7.20 2.09
N THR A 121 -9.79 7.38 1.02
CA THR A 121 -8.88 6.31 0.56
C THR A 121 -7.82 5.95 1.61
N TYR A 122 -7.33 6.93 2.38
CA TYR A 122 -6.39 6.69 3.48
C TYR A 122 -7.07 6.04 4.69
N ILE A 123 -8.32 6.42 5.00
CA ILE A 123 -9.12 5.75 6.04
C ILE A 123 -9.28 4.27 5.69
N VAL A 124 -9.75 3.96 4.48
CA VAL A 124 -9.95 2.57 4.04
C VAL A 124 -8.64 1.78 4.08
N ALA A 125 -7.53 2.36 3.61
CA ALA A 125 -6.23 1.71 3.66
C ALA A 125 -5.78 1.40 5.10
N PHE A 126 -5.89 2.38 6.01
CA PHE A 126 -5.52 2.20 7.40
C PHE A 126 -6.41 1.16 8.09
N SER A 127 -7.73 1.25 7.91
CA SER A 127 -8.69 0.30 8.47
C SER A 127 -8.44 -1.13 7.97
N HIS A 128 -8.14 -1.30 6.67
CA HIS A 128 -7.77 -2.59 6.10
C HIS A 128 -6.54 -3.17 6.81
N PHE A 129 -5.41 -2.46 6.82
CA PHE A 129 -4.19 -2.96 7.46
C PHE A 129 -4.34 -3.16 8.98
N ALA A 130 -5.09 -2.30 9.67
CA ALA A 130 -5.41 -2.48 11.08
C ALA A 130 -6.23 -3.76 11.33
N SER A 131 -7.22 -4.05 10.47
CA SER A 131 -8.01 -5.28 10.58
C SER A 131 -7.17 -6.53 10.33
N GLU A 132 -6.23 -6.49 9.39
CA GLU A 132 -5.31 -7.59 9.09
C GLU A 132 -4.35 -7.86 10.26
N LEU A 133 -3.95 -6.81 10.99
CA LEU A 133 -3.10 -6.92 12.18
C LEU A 133 -3.86 -7.44 13.40
N PHE A 134 -4.99 -6.83 13.75
CA PHE A 134 -5.66 -7.04 15.05
C PHE A 134 -6.76 -8.10 15.00
N VAL A 135 -7.47 -8.23 13.88
CA VAL A 135 -8.65 -9.10 13.75
C VAL A 135 -8.29 -10.39 13.02
N PHE A 136 -7.82 -10.30 11.76
CA PHE A 136 -7.56 -11.48 10.92
C PHE A 136 -6.22 -12.16 11.23
N LYS A 137 -5.30 -11.42 11.86
CA LYS A 137 -3.96 -11.88 12.26
C LYS A 137 -3.16 -12.45 11.09
N THR A 138 -3.39 -11.91 9.91
CA THR A 138 -2.75 -12.25 8.63
C THR A 138 -1.44 -11.49 8.45
N MET A 139 -1.15 -10.54 9.33
CA MET A 139 0.03 -9.69 9.32
C MET A 139 0.64 -9.61 10.73
N THR A 140 1.98 -9.59 10.84
CA THR A 140 2.68 -9.19 12.08
C THR A 140 3.25 -7.78 11.94
N PHE A 141 3.49 -7.09 13.06
CA PHE A 141 4.09 -5.75 12.99
C PHE A 141 5.60 -5.85 12.78
N GLY A 142 6.07 -5.54 11.58
CA GLY A 142 7.48 -5.55 11.20
C GLY A 142 7.82 -4.46 10.19
N LEU A 143 9.06 -4.50 9.68
CA LEU A 143 9.56 -3.49 8.75
C LEU A 143 8.71 -3.35 7.46
N PRO A 144 8.25 -4.45 6.80
CA PRO A 144 7.36 -4.34 5.64
C PRO A 144 6.02 -3.64 5.89
N GLN A 145 5.50 -3.74 7.12
CA GLN A 145 4.18 -3.24 7.53
C GLN A 145 4.24 -1.80 8.02
N TYR A 146 5.35 -1.43 8.67
CA TYR A 146 5.56 -0.09 9.19
C TYR A 146 5.35 0.98 8.12
N PHE A 147 5.83 0.72 6.90
CA PHE A 147 5.76 1.69 5.80
C PHE A 147 4.31 2.05 5.40
N PRO A 148 3.41 1.10 5.07
CA PRO A 148 1.99 1.39 4.87
C PRO A 148 1.33 2.15 6.03
N PHE A 149 1.58 1.75 7.29
CA PHE A 149 1.00 2.42 8.45
C PHE A 149 1.51 3.85 8.61
N ALA A 150 2.80 4.10 8.43
CA ALA A 150 3.38 5.44 8.56
C ALA A 150 2.79 6.41 7.51
N LEU A 151 2.68 5.98 6.25
CA LEU A 151 2.13 6.82 5.17
C LEU A 151 0.64 7.11 5.37
N ALA A 152 -0.14 6.09 5.74
CA ALA A 152 -1.56 6.26 6.01
C ALA A 152 -1.78 7.16 7.24
N SER A 153 -1.05 6.94 8.33
CA SER A 153 -1.16 7.75 9.56
C SER A 153 -0.78 9.20 9.33
N THR A 154 0.30 9.45 8.58
CA THR A 154 0.71 10.81 8.19
C THR A 154 -0.42 11.51 7.43
N SER A 155 -1.04 10.84 6.45
CA SER A 155 -2.14 11.40 5.67
C SER A 155 -3.39 11.64 6.54
N LEU A 156 -3.70 10.69 7.43
CA LEU A 156 -4.87 10.75 8.31
C LEU A 156 -4.82 11.90 9.30
N ILE A 157 -3.63 12.26 9.77
CA ILE A 157 -3.40 13.39 10.68
C ILE A 157 -3.27 14.69 9.88
N TRP A 158 -2.44 14.70 8.84
CA TRP A 158 -2.08 15.95 8.18
C TRP A 158 -3.22 16.54 7.36
N MET A 159 -3.96 15.73 6.61
CA MET A 159 -5.02 16.25 5.74
C MET A 159 -6.10 17.04 6.51
N PRO A 160 -6.71 16.52 7.59
CA PRO A 160 -7.69 17.28 8.36
C PRO A 160 -7.12 18.61 8.89
N LEU A 161 -5.87 18.61 9.37
CA LEU A 161 -5.23 19.80 9.95
C LEU A 161 -5.04 20.93 8.94
N VAL A 162 -4.84 20.61 7.67
CA VAL A 162 -4.62 21.62 6.62
C VAL A 162 -5.83 21.80 5.72
N ARG A 163 -6.97 21.16 5.99
CA ARG A 163 -8.15 21.18 5.11
C ARG A 163 -8.55 22.60 4.69
N ASP A 164 -8.63 23.51 5.65
CA ASP A 164 -9.07 24.90 5.43
C ASP A 164 -8.07 25.72 4.60
N HIS A 165 -6.81 25.29 4.52
CA HIS A 165 -5.82 25.91 3.64
C HIS A 165 -6.09 25.61 2.16
N TYR A 166 -6.65 24.43 1.87
CA TYR A 166 -6.82 23.95 0.50
C TYR A 166 -8.26 24.12 0.00
N VAL A 167 -9.25 23.68 0.77
CA VAL A 167 -10.66 23.62 0.35
C VAL A 167 -11.28 25.01 0.29
N GLN A 168 -11.84 25.37 -0.87
CA GLN A 168 -12.48 26.68 -1.11
C GLN A 168 -13.98 26.54 -1.37
N TYR A 169 -14.41 25.42 -1.95
CA TYR A 169 -15.80 25.16 -2.32
C TYR A 169 -16.21 23.79 -1.79
N ASN A 170 -17.42 23.65 -1.24
CA ASN A 170 -18.00 22.37 -0.81
C ASN A 170 -19.09 21.92 -1.79
#